data_AF-A0A498GWH0-F1
#
_entry.id   AF-A0A498GWH0-F1
#
_cell.length_a   1.000
_cell.length_b   1.000
_cell.length_c   1.000
_cell.angle_alpha   90.00
_cell.angle_beta   90.00
_cell.angle_gamma   90.00
#
_symmetry.space_group_name_H-M   'P 1'
#
loop_
_entity.id
_entity.type
_entity.pdbx_description
1 polymer ?
#
loop_
_entity_poly.entity_id
_entity_poly.type
_entity_poly.pdbx_seq_one_letter_code
_entity_poly.pdbx_strand_id
1 'polypeptide(L)'
;MAVDKEDQQRILRKVHDILSAYGTADAVRSELESEGFVVKAEHGDAVSMENADAEIFVLIRMGEAGQVVGDHVTTFDEIELKPVRKV
;
A
#
# COMPACT_ATOMS: atom_id res chain seq x y z
N MET A 1 -6.96 17.49 -9.20
CA MET A 1 -7.92 17.55 -8.07
C MET A 1 -7.07 17.56 -6.80
N ALA A 2 -7.44 18.31 -5.77
CA ALA A 2 -6.74 18.21 -4.49
C ALA A 2 -7.30 16.98 -3.76
N VAL A 3 -6.43 16.09 -3.27
CA VAL A 3 -6.86 14.97 -2.44
C VAL A 3 -7.51 15.52 -1.16
N ASP A 4 -8.63 14.93 -0.75
CA ASP A 4 -9.22 15.26 0.55
C ASP A 4 -8.32 14.64 1.64
N LYS A 5 -7.67 15.50 2.43
CA LYS A 5 -6.73 15.08 3.46
C LYS A 5 -7.39 14.30 4.58
N GLU A 6 -8.66 14.56 4.89
CA GLU A 6 -9.38 13.81 5.92
C GLU A 6 -9.66 12.39 5.46
N ASP A 7 -10.05 12.23 4.20
CA ASP A 7 -10.26 10.93 3.58
C ASP A 7 -8.96 10.15 3.37
N GLN A 8 -7.89 10.81 2.92
CA GLN A 8 -6.56 10.18 2.82
C GLN A 8 -6.09 9.65 4.17
N GLN A 9 -6.23 10.45 5.24
CA GLN A 9 -5.87 10.02 6.60
C GLN A 9 -6.77 8.89 7.12
N ARG A 10 -8.05 8.88 6.76
CA ARG A 10 -8.99 7.78 7.08
C ARG A 10 -8.56 6.48 6.39
N ILE A 11 -8.21 6.54 5.11
CA ILE A 11 -7.77 5.38 4.34
C ILE A 11 -6.41 4.87 4.85
N LEU A 12 -5.45 5.75 5.15
CA LEU A 12 -4.17 5.36 5.75
C LEU A 12 -4.33 4.58 7.05
N ARG A 13 -5.22 5.03 7.95
CA ARG A 13 -5.52 4.29 9.19
C ARG A 13 -6.04 2.89 8.89
N LYS A 14 -6.98 2.76 7.94
CA LYS A 14 -7.51 1.46 7.53
C LYS A 14 -6.43 0.56 6.93
N VAL A 15 -5.53 1.09 6.10
CA VAL A 15 -4.42 0.33 5.53
C VAL A 15 -3.55 -0.24 6.66
N HIS A 16 -3.21 0.56 7.66
CA HIS A 16 -2.46 0.08 8.83
C HIS A 16 -3.22 -0.97 9.65
N ASP A 17 -4.54 -0.79 9.81
CA ASP A 17 -5.38 -1.77 10.50
C ASP A 17 -5.40 -3.11 9.74
N ILE A 18 -5.54 -3.09 8.41
CA ILE A 18 -5.50 -4.28 7.54
C ILE A 18 -4.14 -4.97 7.65
N LEU A 19 -3.03 -4.23 7.49
CA LEU A 19 -1.67 -4.79 7.57
C LEU A 19 -1.38 -5.42 8.94
N SER A 20 -1.98 -4.90 10.01
CA SER A 20 -1.85 -5.44 11.37
C SER A 20 -2.77 -6.65 11.61
N ALA A 21 -3.97 -6.66 11.01
CA ALA A 21 -4.98 -7.69 11.21
C ALA A 21 -4.70 -8.98 10.42
N TYR A 22 -4.06 -8.88 9.26
CA TYR A 22 -3.87 -10.00 8.33
C TYR A 22 -2.41 -10.39 8.17
N GLY A 23 -2.12 -11.68 8.40
CA GLY A 23 -0.75 -12.22 8.32
C GLY A 23 -0.32 -12.71 6.93
N THR A 24 -1.23 -12.78 5.96
CA THR A 24 -0.93 -13.26 4.60
C THR A 24 -1.16 -12.17 3.57
N ALA A 25 -0.32 -12.15 2.54
CA ALA A 25 -0.37 -11.12 1.51
C ALA A 25 -1.66 -11.17 0.69
N ASP A 26 -2.20 -12.38 0.44
CA ASP A 26 -3.49 -12.54 -0.23
C ASP A 26 -4.64 -11.94 0.56
N ALA A 27 -4.65 -12.10 1.90
CA ALA A 27 -5.68 -11.52 2.75
C ALA A 27 -5.57 -9.99 2.80
N VAL A 28 -4.36 -9.47 2.99
CA VAL A 28 -4.10 -8.01 2.93
C VAL A 28 -4.55 -7.45 1.58
N ARG A 29 -4.17 -8.10 0.48
CA ARG A 29 -4.52 -7.67 -0.88
C ARG A 29 -6.04 -7.60 -1.07
N SER A 30 -6.76 -8.65 -0.72
CA SER A 30 -8.23 -8.70 -0.89
C SER A 30 -8.94 -7.55 -0.16
N GLU A 31 -8.45 -7.21 1.03
CA GLU A 31 -9.03 -6.15 1.86
C GLU A 31 -8.68 -4.76 1.31
N LEU A 32 -7.44 -4.59 0.82
CA LEU A 32 -7.04 -3.36 0.12
C LEU A 32 -7.83 -3.17 -1.18
N GLU A 33 -8.07 -4.22 -1.96
CA GLU A 33 -8.93 -4.17 -3.16
C GLU A 33 -10.35 -3.70 -2.81
N SER A 34 -10.87 -4.11 -1.66
CA SER A 34 -12.19 -3.67 -1.15
C SER A 34 -12.22 -2.20 -0.73
N GLU A 35 -11.07 -1.63 -0.36
CA GLU A 35 -10.88 -0.19 -0.10
C GLU A 35 -10.51 0.61 -1.37
N GLY A 36 -10.59 -0.01 -2.55
CA GLY A 36 -10.36 0.64 -3.84
C GLY A 36 -8.89 0.69 -4.28
N PHE A 37 -8.01 -0.08 -3.63
CA PHE A 37 -6.64 -0.23 -4.12
C PHE A 37 -6.59 -1.14 -5.35
N VAL A 38 -5.71 -0.81 -6.28
CA VAL A 38 -5.48 -1.59 -7.51
C VAL A 38 -4.04 -2.04 -7.55
N VAL A 39 -3.82 -3.32 -7.89
CA VAL A 39 -2.47 -3.87 -8.10
C VAL A 39 -1.79 -3.15 -9.27
N LYS A 40 -0.60 -2.62 -9.03
CA LYS A 40 0.22 -1.91 -10.02
C LYS A 40 1.33 -2.79 -10.58
N ALA A 41 1.96 -3.58 -9.72
CA ALA A 41 3.01 -4.51 -10.10
C ALA A 41 3.13 -5.63 -9.08
N GLU A 42 3.46 -6.82 -9.59
CA GLU A 42 3.78 -8.01 -8.81
C GLU A 42 5.18 -8.48 -9.22
N HIS A 43 6.07 -8.60 -8.25
CA HIS A 43 7.44 -9.05 -8.42
C HIS A 43 7.74 -10.13 -7.41
N GLY A 44 7.60 -11.41 -7.77
CA GLY A 44 8.05 -12.56 -6.98
C GLY A 44 7.61 -12.56 -5.51
N ASP A 45 8.40 -11.90 -4.67
CA ASP A 45 8.23 -11.72 -3.23
C ASP A 45 7.59 -10.37 -2.84
N ALA A 46 7.04 -9.59 -3.78
CA ALA A 46 6.44 -8.30 -3.50
C ALA A 46 5.25 -7.97 -4.39
N VAL A 47 4.24 -7.29 -3.82
CA VAL A 47 3.08 -6.75 -4.51
C VAL A 47 2.97 -5.28 -4.19
N SER A 48 2.81 -4.45 -5.23
CA SER A 48 2.53 -3.04 -5.10
C SER A 48 1.10 -2.73 -5.50
N MET A 49 0.45 -1.90 -4.71
CA MET A 49 -0.93 -1.47 -4.90
C MET A 49 -1.04 0.03 -4.67
N GLU A 50 -1.97 0.68 -5.36
CA GLU A 50 -2.24 2.10 -5.13
C GLU A 50 -3.74 2.37 -5.11
N ASN A 51 -4.11 3.41 -4.36
CA ASN A 51 -5.43 4.03 -4.44
C ASN A 51 -5.22 5.44 -5.00
N ALA A 52 -5.58 5.65 -6.27
CA ALA A 52 -5.35 6.91 -6.97
C ALA A 52 -6.25 8.05 -6.45
N ASP A 53 -7.46 7.72 -5.98
CA ASP A 53 -8.39 8.72 -5.41
C ASP A 53 -7.88 9.25 -4.07
N ALA A 54 -7.20 8.40 -3.30
CA ALA A 54 -6.58 8.75 -2.02
C ALA A 54 -5.10 9.15 -2.13
N GLU A 55 -4.48 9.02 -3.30
CA GLU A 55 -3.05 9.25 -3.54
C GLU A 55 -2.15 8.47 -2.56
N ILE A 56 -2.47 7.18 -2.33
CA ILE A 56 -1.73 6.29 -1.43
C ILE A 56 -1.12 5.13 -2.23
N PHE A 57 0.13 4.82 -1.90
CA PHE A 57 0.85 3.65 -2.38
C PHE A 57 1.15 2.68 -1.23
N VAL A 58 0.98 1.39 -1.50
CA VAL A 58 1.27 0.29 -0.57
C VAL A 58 2.13 -0.74 -1.28
N LEU A 59 3.25 -1.11 -0.66
CA LEU A 59 4.08 -2.24 -1.04
C LEU A 59 3.99 -3.30 0.05
N ILE A 60 3.64 -4.53 -0.33
CA ILE A 60 3.61 -5.69 0.55
C ILE A 60 4.73 -6.61 0.12
N ARG A 61 5.57 -7.05 1.07
CA ARG A 61 6.60 -8.07 0.86
C ARG A 61 6.16 -9.37 1.47
N MET A 62 6.38 -10.45 0.73
CA MET A 62 5.88 -11.79 1.00
C MET A 62 7.06 -12.72 1.25
N GLY A 63 6.95 -13.59 2.26
CA GLY A 63 7.86 -14.71 2.44
C GLY A 63 7.53 -15.86 1.50
N GLU A 64 8.35 -16.91 1.52
CA GLU A 64 8.17 -18.10 0.67
C GLU A 64 6.82 -18.82 0.84
N ALA A 65 6.15 -18.63 1.99
CA ALA A 65 4.84 -19.22 2.28
C ALA A 65 3.68 -18.22 2.11
N GLY A 66 3.92 -17.05 1.48
CA GLY A 66 2.89 -16.02 1.25
C GLY A 66 2.53 -15.18 2.48
N GLN A 67 3.26 -15.34 3.59
CA GLN A 67 3.12 -14.51 4.78
C GLN A 67 3.70 -13.11 4.55
N VAL A 68 3.11 -12.10 5.16
CA VAL A 68 3.66 -10.74 5.11
C VAL A 68 4.94 -10.70 5.95
N VAL A 69 6.05 -10.35 5.32
CA VAL A 69 7.37 -10.19 5.98
C VAL A 69 7.79 -8.74 6.09
N GLY A 70 7.08 -7.84 5.43
CA GLY A 70 7.22 -6.40 5.58
C GLY A 70 6.28 -5.64 4.67
N ASP A 71 6.08 -4.37 4.98
CA ASP A 71 5.20 -3.47 4.25
C ASP A 71 5.82 -2.07 4.14
N HIS A 72 5.36 -1.30 3.15
CA HIS A 72 5.67 0.11 3.04
C HIS A 72 4.43 0.86 2.56
N VAL A 73 3.96 1.80 3.35
CA VAL A 73 2.83 2.68 3.05
C VAL A 73 3.34 4.10 2.92
N THR A 74 2.96 4.82 1.87
CA THR A 74 3.37 6.21 1.64
C THR A 74 2.33 6.94 0.79
N THR A 75 2.24 8.26 0.93
CA THR A 75 1.40 9.09 0.05
C THR A 75 2.17 9.57 -1.18
N PHE A 76 1.49 10.00 -2.23
CA PHE A 76 2.17 10.51 -3.43
C PHE A 76 2.98 11.78 -3.12
N ASP A 77 2.48 12.65 -2.25
CA ASP A 77 3.22 13.80 -1.71
C ASP A 77 4.57 13.36 -1.10
N GLU A 78 4.62 12.26 -0.36
CA GLU A 78 5.85 11.73 0.25
C GLU A 78 6.81 11.09 -0.76
N ILE A 79 6.28 10.53 -1.86
CA ILE A 79 7.08 9.98 -2.97
C ILE A 79 7.77 11.12 -3.71
N GLU A 80 7.04 12.20 -4.02
CA GLU A 80 7.62 13.38 -4.69
C GLU A 80 8.67 14.09 -3.82
N LEU A 81 8.55 14.00 -2.50
CA LEU A 81 9.48 14.58 -1.54
C LEU A 81 10.75 13.77 -1.31
N LYS A 82 10.80 12.49 -1.71
CA LYS A 82 12.04 11.69 -1.66
C LYS A 82 12.76 11.83 -3.00
N PRO A 83 13.88 12.58 -3.09
CA PRO A 83 14.65 12.60 -4.32
C PRO A 83 15.07 11.17 -4.64
N VAL A 84 14.70 10.71 -5.84
CA VAL A 84 15.26 9.50 -6.44
C VAL A 84 16.77 9.65 -6.33
N ARG A 85 17.40 8.89 -5.44
CA ARG A 85 18.86 8.80 -5.38
C ARG A 85 19.27 8.28 -6.76
N LYS A 86 19.75 9.19 -7.62
CA LYS A 86 20.56 8.81 -8.78
C LYS A 86 21.77 8.09 -8.21
N VAL A 87 21.80 6.77 -8.32
CA VAL A 87 23.00 5.96 -8.16
C VAL A 87 23.37 5.45 -9.54
#